data_AF-A0A522NUR2-F1
#
_entry.id   AF-A0A522NUR2-F1
#
_cell.length_a   1.000
_cell.length_b   1.000
_cell.length_c   1.000
_cell.angle_alpha   90.00
_cell.angle_beta   90.00
_cell.angle_gamma   90.00
#
_symmetry.space_group_name_H-M   'P 1'
#
loop_
_entity.id
_entity.type
_entity.pdbx_description
1 polymer ?
#
loop_
_entity_poly.entity_id
_entity_poly.type
_entity_poly.pdbx_seq_one_letter_code
_entity_poly.pdbx_strand_id
1 'polypeptide(L)'
;MGVQELSASLWRERELLELLIFKLEEEHLLLTSGKSRWIQHATREVEQVMERLKAAGLARAIEVSGVAAEWGTREGATLLELIADAPQGPWAEIFTDHLTAMTDQAAQIKQLRDANEQFLRAAIRTSDELLAETETRGSTYDASGGRAAFAADARLFDTNA
;
A
#
# COMPACT_ATOMS: atom_id res chain seq x y z
N MET A 1 -33.29 10.19 7.16
CA MET A 1 -32.07 11.01 6.94
C MET A 1 -30.84 10.14 7.25
N GLY A 2 -30.83 8.85 6.85
CA GLY A 2 -29.62 8.05 6.91
C GLY A 2 -29.02 7.79 5.53
N VAL A 3 -29.86 7.65 4.49
CA VAL A 3 -29.40 7.15 3.19
C VAL A 3 -28.57 8.16 2.39
N GLN A 4 -28.90 9.46 2.51
CA GLN A 4 -28.18 10.53 1.83
C GLN A 4 -26.83 10.77 2.51
N GLU A 5 -26.81 10.68 3.83
CA GLU A 5 -25.66 10.79 4.71
C GLU A 5 -24.69 9.62 4.48
N LEU A 6 -25.21 8.39 4.34
CA LEU A 6 -24.41 7.24 3.92
C LEU A 6 -23.80 7.45 2.54
N SER A 7 -24.57 7.90 1.55
CA SER A 7 -24.06 8.20 0.21
C SER A 7 -22.95 9.26 0.25
N ALA A 8 -23.14 10.34 1.01
CA ALA A 8 -22.12 11.37 1.21
C ALA A 8 -20.85 10.83 1.92
N SER A 9 -21.02 9.94 2.90
CA SER A 9 -19.90 9.26 3.58
C SER A 9 -19.10 8.37 2.61
N LEU A 10 -19.79 7.59 1.76
CA LEU A 10 -19.15 6.74 0.76
C LEU A 10 -18.40 7.57 -0.29
N TRP A 11 -18.97 8.70 -0.70
CA TRP A 11 -18.30 9.61 -1.62
C TRP A 11 -17.00 10.18 -1.02
N ARG A 12 -17.05 10.66 0.23
CA ARG A 12 -15.86 11.17 0.93
C ARG A 12 -14.79 10.09 1.10
N GLU A 13 -15.18 8.84 1.36
CA GLU A 13 -14.23 7.74 1.46
C GLU A 13 -13.55 7.45 0.12
N ARG A 14 -14.30 7.51 -0.99
CA ARG A 14 -13.73 7.38 -2.34
C ARG A 14 -12.72 8.47 -2.67
N GLU A 15 -12.97 9.72 -2.28
CA GLU A 15 -12.00 10.80 -2.45
C GLU A 15 -10.71 10.54 -1.66
N LEU A 16 -10.83 10.00 -0.44
CA LEU A 16 -9.66 9.65 0.37
C LEU A 16 -8.89 8.46 -0.21
N LEU A 17 -9.58 7.48 -0.79
CA LEU A 17 -8.94 6.38 -1.52
C LEU A 17 -8.21 6.88 -2.78
N GLU A 18 -8.80 7.82 -3.51
CA GLU A 18 -8.16 8.47 -4.66
C GLU A 18 -6.92 9.28 -4.25
N LEU A 19 -7.02 10.02 -3.14
CA LEU A 19 -5.87 10.72 -2.57
C LEU A 19 -4.78 9.74 -2.14
N LEU A 20 -5.14 8.58 -1.59
CA LEU A 20 -4.15 7.56 -1.21
C LEU A 20 -3.45 6.97 -2.44
N ILE A 21 -4.18 6.70 -3.53
CA ILE A 21 -3.60 6.30 -4.81
C ILE A 21 -2.57 7.33 -5.26
N PHE A 22 -2.95 8.61 -5.28
CA PHE A 22 -2.05 9.71 -5.65
C PHE A 22 -0.79 9.73 -4.77
N LYS A 23 -0.91 9.55 -3.46
CA LYS A 23 0.25 9.55 -2.54
C LYS A 23 1.16 8.33 -2.70
N LEU A 24 0.61 7.16 -3.03
CA LEU A 24 1.41 5.98 -3.34
C LEU A 24 2.13 6.10 -4.69
N GLU A 25 1.49 6.72 -5.70
CA GLU A 25 2.14 7.05 -6.98
C GLU A 25 3.27 8.09 -6.80
N GLU A 26 3.05 9.11 -5.97
CA GLU A 26 4.08 10.08 -5.61
C GLU A 26 5.28 9.38 -4.94
N GLU A 27 5.04 8.49 -3.98
CA GLU A 27 6.08 7.68 -3.35
C GLU A 27 6.82 6.81 -4.38
N HIS A 28 6.08 6.16 -5.30
CA HIS A 28 6.66 5.35 -6.37
C HIS A 28 7.61 6.15 -7.26
N LEU A 29 7.21 7.38 -7.65
CA LEU A 29 8.03 8.27 -8.46
C LEU A 29 9.28 8.74 -7.71
N LEU A 30 9.18 9.00 -6.41
CA LEU A 30 10.35 9.37 -5.59
C LEU A 30 11.33 8.20 -5.45
N LEU A 31 10.81 6.99 -5.27
CA LEU A 31 11.60 5.75 -5.20
C LEU A 31 12.36 5.50 -6.51
N THR A 32 11.63 5.44 -7.62
CA THR A 32 12.19 5.15 -8.95
C THR A 32 13.13 6.24 -9.46
N SER A 33 12.95 7.50 -9.04
CA SER A 33 13.86 8.60 -9.36
C SER A 33 15.07 8.72 -8.42
N GLY A 34 15.22 7.82 -7.44
CA GLY A 34 16.34 7.81 -6.50
C GLY A 34 16.36 9.00 -5.53
N LYS A 35 15.23 9.69 -5.34
CA LYS A 35 15.11 10.89 -4.50
C LYS A 35 14.91 10.53 -3.02
N SER A 36 15.84 9.77 -2.47
CA SER A 36 15.75 9.16 -1.13
C SER A 36 15.44 10.14 0.00
N ARG A 37 15.97 11.38 -0.08
CA ARG A 37 15.72 12.44 0.91
C ARG A 37 14.24 12.77 1.13
N TRP A 38 13.38 12.54 0.13
CA TRP A 38 11.96 12.88 0.19
C TRP A 38 11.05 11.69 0.55
N ILE A 39 11.58 10.45 0.56
CA ILE A 39 10.77 9.25 0.80
C ILE A 39 10.05 9.34 2.15
N GLN A 40 10.76 9.75 3.20
CA GLN A 40 10.17 9.91 4.54
C GLN A 40 9.04 10.95 4.58
N HIS A 41 9.04 11.94 3.69
CA HIS A 41 7.92 12.88 3.58
C HIS A 41 6.71 12.22 2.93
N ALA A 42 6.90 11.52 1.81
CA ALA A 42 5.83 10.82 1.12
C ALA A 42 5.19 9.73 2.00
N THR A 43 5.99 8.94 2.71
CA THR A 43 5.47 7.92 3.64
C THR A 43 4.59 8.54 4.74
N ARG A 44 4.98 9.69 5.31
CA ARG A 44 4.15 10.41 6.29
C ARG A 44 2.85 10.94 5.69
N GLU A 45 2.84 11.32 4.42
CA GLU A 45 1.61 11.76 3.75
C GLU A 45 0.67 10.58 3.50
N VAL A 46 1.20 9.41 3.11
CA VAL A 46 0.44 8.16 3.03
C VAL A 46 -0.19 7.82 4.38
N GLU A 47 0.57 7.87 5.47
CA GLU A 47 0.08 7.62 6.84
C GLU A 47 -1.05 8.59 7.24
N GLN A 48 -0.92 9.88 6.91
CA GLN A 48 -1.97 10.87 7.19
C GLN A 48 -3.27 10.56 6.45
N VAL A 49 -3.19 10.09 5.20
CA VAL A 49 -4.39 9.70 4.44
C VAL A 49 -5.00 8.42 5.00
N MET A 50 -4.17 7.45 5.40
CA MET A 50 -4.62 6.21 6.06
C MET A 50 -5.39 6.48 7.36
N GLU A 51 -4.94 7.45 8.18
CA GLU A 51 -5.67 7.81 9.40
C GLU A 51 -7.03 8.45 9.10
N ARG A 52 -7.10 9.30 8.06
CA ARG A 52 -8.38 9.87 7.60
C ARG A 52 -9.33 8.79 7.08
N LEU A 53 -8.81 7.81 6.34
CA LEU A 53 -9.59 6.66 5.86
C LEU A 53 -10.15 5.84 7.02
N LYS A 54 -9.36 5.62 8.08
CA LYS A 54 -9.82 4.93 9.28
C LYS A 54 -10.98 5.68 9.94
N ALA A 55 -10.87 7.00 10.09
CA ALA A 55 -11.95 7.81 10.62
C ALA A 55 -13.21 7.79 9.72
N ALA A 56 -13.03 7.86 8.40
CA ALA A 56 -14.13 7.78 7.45
C ALA A 56 -14.83 6.40 7.48
N GLY A 57 -14.08 5.31 7.62
CA GLY A 57 -14.63 3.96 7.75
C GLY A 57 -15.46 3.76 9.02
N LEU A 58 -15.08 4.39 10.13
CA LEU A 58 -15.88 4.40 11.36
C LEU A 58 -17.17 5.21 11.19
N ALA A 59 -17.09 6.38 10.55
CA ALA A 59 -18.27 7.18 10.23
C ALA A 59 -19.24 6.40 9.33
N ARG A 60 -18.74 5.77 8.26
CA ARG A 60 -19.54 4.90 7.37
C ARG A 60 -20.24 3.80 8.16
N ALA A 61 -19.57 3.15 9.13
CA ALA A 61 -20.19 2.08 9.92
C ALA A 61 -21.40 2.58 10.73
N ILE A 62 -21.34 3.81 11.24
CA ILE A 62 -22.46 4.47 11.92
C ILE A 62 -23.61 4.72 10.93
N GLU A 63 -23.30 5.29 9.76
CA GLU A 63 -24.31 5.59 8.73
C GLU A 63 -24.99 4.31 8.19
N VAL A 64 -24.21 3.25 7.93
CA VAL A 64 -24.76 1.93 7.52
C VAL A 64 -25.71 1.39 8.58
N SER A 65 -25.35 1.51 9.86
CA SER A 65 -26.23 1.06 10.96
C SER A 65 -27.52 1.88 11.02
N GLY A 66 -27.43 3.19 10.79
CA GLY A 66 -28.60 4.08 10.71
C GLY A 66 -29.54 3.71 9.56
N VAL A 67 -29.00 3.45 8.37
CA VAL A 67 -29.80 3.03 7.20
C VAL A 67 -30.37 1.63 7.40
N ALA A 68 -29.61 0.71 8.00
CA ALA A 68 -30.10 -0.63 8.32
C ALA A 68 -31.34 -0.57 9.23
N ALA A 69 -31.30 0.28 10.26
CA ALA A 69 -32.46 0.53 11.12
C ALA A 69 -33.63 1.20 10.36
N GLU A 70 -33.35 2.16 9.48
CA GLU A 70 -34.37 2.83 8.65
C GLU A 70 -35.06 1.85 7.68
N TRP A 71 -34.32 0.87 7.15
CA TRP A 71 -34.82 -0.12 6.19
C TRP A 71 -35.30 -1.42 6.84
N GLY A 72 -35.15 -1.56 8.16
CA GLY A 72 -35.56 -2.76 8.90
C GLY A 72 -34.70 -3.99 8.62
N THR A 73 -33.44 -3.79 8.23
CA THR A 73 -32.48 -4.88 7.97
C THR A 73 -31.76 -5.28 9.27
N ARG A 74 -30.93 -6.33 9.19
CA ARG A 74 -30.19 -6.85 10.36
C ARG A 74 -29.25 -5.78 10.94
N GLU A 75 -29.23 -5.66 12.27
CA GLU A 75 -28.24 -4.84 12.97
C GLU A 75 -26.81 -5.30 12.64
N GLY A 76 -25.93 -4.36 12.30
CA GLY A 76 -24.58 -4.66 11.82
C GLY A 76 -24.55 -5.28 10.42
N ALA A 77 -25.54 -4.99 9.56
CA ALA A 77 -25.46 -5.29 8.13
C ALA A 77 -24.21 -4.63 7.51
N THR A 78 -23.57 -5.34 6.61
CA THR A 78 -22.54 -4.80 5.73
C THR A 78 -23.19 -3.95 4.63
N LEU A 79 -22.40 -3.12 3.95
CA LEU A 79 -22.90 -2.35 2.79
C LEU A 79 -23.48 -3.26 1.70
N LEU A 80 -22.89 -4.44 1.50
CA LEU A 80 -23.35 -5.41 0.50
C LEU A 80 -24.72 -6.00 0.87
N GLU A 81 -24.91 -6.36 2.15
CA GLU A 81 -26.22 -6.82 2.64
C GLU A 81 -27.26 -5.70 2.55
N LEU A 82 -26.87 -4.47 2.88
CA LEU A 82 -27.73 -3.29 2.77
C LEU A 82 -28.20 -3.05 1.31
N ILE A 83 -27.31 -3.25 0.32
CA ILE A 83 -27.65 -3.19 -1.11
C ILE A 83 -28.68 -4.27 -1.48
N ALA A 84 -28.50 -5.50 -0.98
CA ALA A 84 -29.39 -6.61 -1.29
C ALA A 84 -30.81 -6.41 -0.73
N ASP A 85 -30.91 -5.81 0.46
CA ASP A 85 -32.18 -5.53 1.14
C ASP A 85 -32.73 -4.12 0.84
N ALA A 86 -32.12 -3.39 -0.11
CA ALA A 86 -32.51 -2.02 -0.41
C ALA A 86 -33.97 -1.96 -0.91
N PRO A 87 -34.78 -1.02 -0.38
CA PRO A 87 -36.14 -0.79 -0.89
C PRO A 87 -36.16 -0.40 -2.37
N GLN A 88 -37.31 -0.54 -3.02
CA GLN A 88 -37.47 -0.08 -4.41
C GLN A 88 -37.09 1.39 -4.55
N GLY A 89 -36.17 1.68 -5.46
CA GLY A 89 -35.64 3.02 -5.68
C GLY A 89 -34.21 2.98 -6.22
N PRO A 90 -33.54 4.15 -6.30
CA PRO A 90 -32.22 4.27 -6.93
C PRO A 90 -31.07 3.83 -6.03
N TRP A 91 -31.31 3.62 -4.73
CA TRP A 91 -30.24 3.48 -3.74
C TRP A 91 -29.42 2.20 -3.88
N ALA A 92 -30.04 1.09 -4.31
CA ALA A 92 -29.32 -0.15 -4.57
C ALA A 92 -28.24 0.04 -5.64
N GLU A 93 -28.59 0.71 -6.74
CA GLU A 93 -27.68 1.02 -7.84
C GLU A 93 -26.58 1.98 -7.40
N ILE A 94 -26.95 3.10 -6.76
CA ILE A 94 -26.00 4.10 -6.26
C ILE A 94 -24.97 3.46 -5.32
N PHE A 95 -25.40 2.64 -4.36
CA PHE A 95 -24.48 1.98 -3.43
C PHE A 95 -23.64 0.89 -4.10
N THR A 96 -24.18 0.22 -5.12
CA THR A 96 -23.41 -0.73 -5.95
C THR A 96 -22.29 -0.01 -6.71
N ASP A 97 -22.56 1.16 -7.28
CA ASP A 97 -21.55 1.97 -7.96
C ASP A 97 -20.44 2.42 -7.00
N HIS A 98 -20.81 2.86 -5.79
CA HIS A 98 -19.84 3.19 -4.76
C HIS A 98 -18.98 1.97 -4.36
N LEU A 99 -19.61 0.83 -4.09
CA LEU A 99 -18.91 -0.40 -3.68
C LEU A 99 -17.94 -0.87 -4.77
N THR A 100 -18.36 -0.83 -6.04
CA THR A 100 -17.53 -1.21 -7.18
C THR A 100 -16.31 -0.29 -7.28
N ALA A 101 -16.53 1.03 -7.30
CA ALA A 101 -15.45 2.00 -7.39
C ALA A 101 -14.45 1.88 -6.23
N MET A 102 -14.93 1.69 -4.99
CA MET A 102 -14.07 1.50 -3.82
C MET A 102 -13.28 0.19 -3.90
N THR A 103 -13.87 -0.88 -4.43
CA THR A 103 -13.20 -2.16 -4.63
C THR A 103 -12.07 -2.05 -5.65
N ASP A 104 -12.32 -1.34 -6.76
CA ASP A 104 -11.31 -1.06 -7.79
C ASP A 104 -10.16 -0.21 -7.23
N GLN A 105 -10.49 0.86 -6.50
CA GLN A 105 -9.49 1.71 -5.83
C GLN A 105 -8.65 0.91 -4.83
N ALA A 106 -9.27 0.03 -4.03
CA ALA A 106 -8.56 -0.83 -3.09
C ALA A 106 -7.60 -1.81 -3.79
N ALA A 107 -7.99 -2.34 -4.96
CA ALA A 107 -7.13 -3.17 -5.78
C ALA A 107 -5.92 -2.38 -6.34
N GLN A 108 -6.14 -1.15 -6.82
CA GLN A 108 -5.05 -0.28 -7.30
C GLN A 108 -4.09 0.11 -6.17
N ILE A 109 -4.61 0.48 -5.00
CA ILE A 109 -3.81 0.76 -3.79
C ILE A 109 -2.92 -0.44 -3.44
N LYS A 110 -3.48 -1.65 -3.47
CA LYS A 110 -2.71 -2.88 -3.22
C LYS A 110 -1.57 -3.03 -4.22
N GLN A 111 -1.83 -2.87 -5.51
CA GLN A 111 -0.82 -2.97 -6.56
C GLN A 111 0.32 -1.95 -6.37
N LEU A 112 -0.01 -0.69 -6.11
CA LEU A 112 0.97 0.37 -5.89
C LEU A 112 1.83 0.12 -4.64
N ARG A 113 1.20 -0.26 -3.53
CA ARG A 113 1.93 -0.61 -2.30
C ARG A 113 2.88 -1.79 -2.53
N ASP A 114 2.41 -2.84 -3.18
CA ASP A 114 3.22 -4.03 -3.45
C ASP A 114 4.40 -3.68 -4.38
N ALA A 115 4.21 -2.78 -5.35
CA ALA A 115 5.28 -2.28 -6.22
C ALA A 115 6.33 -1.44 -5.45
N ASN A 116 5.89 -0.53 -4.57
CA ASN A 116 6.78 0.28 -3.75
C ASN A 116 7.61 -0.59 -2.78
N GLU A 117 6.97 -1.59 -2.16
CA GLU A 117 7.65 -2.54 -1.28
C GLU A 117 8.70 -3.37 -2.03
N GLN A 118 8.37 -3.86 -3.23
CA GLN A 118 9.32 -4.60 -4.07
C GLN A 118 10.54 -3.73 -4.44
N PHE A 119 10.30 -2.47 -4.81
CA PHE A 119 11.37 -1.54 -5.14
C PHE A 119 12.29 -1.27 -3.95
N LEU A 120 11.72 -0.99 -2.78
CA LEU A 120 12.48 -0.78 -1.53
C LEU A 120 13.34 -2.00 -1.18
N ARG A 121 12.76 -3.21 -1.26
CA ARG A 121 13.50 -4.46 -1.00
C ARG A 121 14.63 -4.67 -2.00
N ALA A 122 14.45 -4.32 -3.27
CA ALA A 122 15.51 -4.39 -4.28
C ALA A 122 16.63 -3.38 -4.01
N ALA A 123 16.27 -2.14 -3.69
CA ALA A 123 17.24 -1.08 -3.39
C ALA A 123 18.12 -1.41 -2.17
N ILE A 124 17.54 -2.00 -1.12
CA ILE A 124 18.30 -2.47 0.06
C ILE A 124 19.29 -3.56 -0.34
N ARG A 125 18.85 -4.61 -1.05
CA ARG A 125 19.73 -5.71 -1.49
C ARG A 125 20.91 -5.21 -2.32
N THR A 126 20.66 -4.35 -3.31
CA THR A 126 21.74 -3.79 -4.13
C THR A 126 22.71 -2.94 -3.31
N SER A 127 22.21 -2.23 -2.29
CA SER A 127 23.08 -1.45 -1.40
C SER A 127 23.98 -2.36 -0.54
N ASP A 128 23.43 -3.46 -0.01
CA ASP A 128 24.19 -4.44 0.77
C ASP A 128 25.25 -5.17 -0.09
N GLU A 129 24.91 -5.54 -1.32
CA GLU A 129 25.84 -6.15 -2.29
C GLU A 129 27.00 -5.21 -2.61
N LEU A 130 26.72 -3.93 -2.87
CA LEU A 130 27.76 -2.92 -3.14
C LEU A 130 28.68 -2.68 -1.93
N LEU A 131 28.13 -2.69 -0.71
CA LEU A 131 28.94 -2.59 0.51
C LEU A 131 29.85 -3.81 0.68
N ALA A 132 29.32 -5.03 0.50
CA ALA A 132 30.09 -6.27 0.60
C ALA A 132 31.19 -6.36 -0.48
N GLU A 133 30.92 -5.92 -1.72
CA GLU A 133 31.94 -5.83 -2.77
C GLU A 133 33.03 -4.80 -2.43
N THR A 134 32.65 -3.67 -1.81
CA THR A 134 33.59 -2.64 -1.39
C THR A 134 34.50 -3.12 -0.26
N GLU A 135 33.95 -3.84 0.73
CA GLU A 135 34.73 -4.48 1.79
C GLU A 135 35.70 -5.54 1.24
N THR A 136 35.23 -6.36 0.29
CA THR A 136 36.06 -7.36 -0.38
C THR A 136 37.20 -6.73 -1.19
N ARG A 137 36.95 -5.60 -1.87
CA ARG A 137 37.98 -4.83 -2.59
C ARG A 137 38.92 -4.08 -1.66
N GLY A 138 38.44 -3.56 -0.53
CA GLY A 138 39.26 -2.91 0.50
C GLY A 138 40.29 -3.84 1.12
N SER A 139 39.97 -5.14 1.17
CA SER A 139 40.86 -6.21 1.61
C SER A 139 41.95 -6.58 0.58
N THR A 140 42.07 -5.89 -0.55
CA THR A 140 43.11 -6.24 -1.55
C THR A 140 44.51 -5.77 -1.14
N TYR A 141 44.64 -4.82 -0.20
CA TYR A 141 45.93 -4.31 0.27
C TYR A 141 45.99 -4.30 1.80
N ASP A 142 47.06 -4.87 2.36
CA ASP A 142 47.35 -4.77 3.79
C ASP A 142 47.96 -3.40 4.17
N ALA A 143 48.10 -3.15 5.48
CA ALA A 143 48.70 -1.91 6.00
C ALA A 143 50.18 -1.69 5.61
N SER A 144 50.81 -2.68 4.96
CA SER A 144 52.17 -2.59 4.40
C SER A 144 52.19 -2.41 2.88
N GLY A 145 51.03 -2.27 2.22
CA GLY A 145 50.92 -2.12 0.78
C GLY A 145 51.13 -3.42 -0.01
N GLY A 146 51.18 -4.56 0.68
CA GLY A 146 51.21 -5.88 0.07
C GLY A 146 49.82 -6.28 -0.42
N ARG A 147 49.72 -6.96 -1.57
CA ARG A 147 48.45 -7.58 -1.97
C ARG A 147 48.07 -8.59 -0.89
N ALA A 148 46.93 -8.41 -0.21
CA ALA A 148 46.49 -9.39 0.75
C ALA A 148 46.29 -10.71 0.00
N ALA A 149 46.94 -11.76 0.46
CA ALA A 149 46.76 -13.08 -0.09
C ALA A 149 45.31 -13.49 0.19
N PHE A 150 44.46 -13.46 -0.85
CA PHE A 150 43.23 -14.22 -0.83
C PHE A 150 43.64 -15.67 -0.56
N ALA A 151 43.35 -16.16 0.64
CA ALA A 151 43.45 -17.58 0.93
C ALA A 151 42.49 -18.30 -0.03
N ALA A 152 43.05 -18.75 -1.15
CA ALA A 152 42.36 -19.54 -2.14
C ALA A 152 42.10 -20.92 -1.53
N ASP A 153 41.02 -21.05 -0.76
CA ASP A 153 40.41 -22.36 -0.53
C ASP A 153 39.21 -22.50 -1.48
N ALA A 154 39.49 -22.33 -2.78
CA ALA A 154 38.59 -22.75 -3.84
C ALA A 154 38.83 -24.25 -4.09
N ARG A 155 38.18 -25.10 -3.27
CA ARG A 155 38.12 -26.53 -3.56
C ARG A 155 37.13 -26.76 -4.69
N LEU A 156 37.64 -26.75 -5.91
CA LEU A 156 36.97 -27.32 -7.08
C LEU A 156 36.77 -28.82 -6.81
N PHE A 157 35.53 -29.21 -6.54
CA PHE A 157 35.14 -30.61 -6.60
C PHE A 157 34.95 -31.00 -8.07
N ASP A 158 35.86 -31.82 -8.58
CA ASP A 158 35.70 -32.56 -9.82
C ASP A 158 34.81 -33.77 -9.54
N THR A 159 33.59 -33.77 -10.07
CA THR A 159 32.72 -34.94 -10.09
C THR A 159 32.64 -35.49 -11.51
N ASN A 160 33.49 -36.46 -11.79
CA ASN A 160 33.31 -37.42 -12.87
C ASN A 160 33.67 -38.83 -12.38
N ALA A 161 32.65 -39.66 -12.17
CA ALA A 161 32.68 -41.11 -12.28
C ALA A 161 31.24 -41.62 -12.50
#